data_AF-A0A7J2YDN0-F1
#
_entry.id   AF-A0A7J2YDN0-F1
#
_cell.length_a   1.000
_cell.length_b   1.000
_cell.length_c   1.000
_cell.angle_alpha   90.00
_cell.angle_beta   90.00
_cell.angle_gamma   90.00
#
_symmetry.space_group_name_H-M   'P 1'
#
loop_
_entity.id
_entity.type
_entity.pdbx_description
1 polymer ?
#
loop_
_entity_poly.entity_id
_entity_poly.type
_entity_poly.pdbx_seq_one_letter_code
_entity_poly.pdbx_strand_id
1 'polypeptide(L)' 'MESQWLIPATRSLIAKELVKRYNFSQEDVASVLGITQAAVSMYVNGNRGSNDIIRELRGREDYASCQ' A
#
# COMPACT_ATOMS: atom_id res chain seq x y z
N MET A 1 -14.16 -2.62 -16.24
CA MET A 1 -13.72 -3.71 -15.34
C MET A 1 -12.38 -3.27 -14.75
N GLU A 2 -12.42 -2.55 -13.62
CA GLU A 2 -11.20 -2.26 -12.89
C GLU A 2 -10.51 -3.58 -12.52
N SER A 3 -9.20 -3.63 -12.74
CA SER A 3 -8.36 -4.77 -12.41
C SER A 3 -8.58 -5.15 -10.93
N GLN A 4 -9.28 -6.27 -10.68
CA GLN A 4 -9.85 -6.63 -9.36
C GLN A 4 -8.84 -6.66 -8.20
N TRP A 5 -7.55 -6.70 -8.50
CA TRP A 5 -6.46 -6.84 -7.54
C TRP A 5 -5.42 -5.71 -7.60
N LEU A 6 -5.32 -4.95 -8.70
CA LEU A 6 -4.25 -3.97 -8.89
C LEU A 6 -4.45 -2.73 -8.00
N ILE A 7 -5.62 -2.09 -8.12
CA ILE A 7 -5.97 -0.89 -7.35
C ILE A 7 -5.84 -1.13 -5.83
N PRO A 8 -6.42 -2.21 -5.25
CA PRO A 8 -6.28 -2.47 -3.81
C PRO A 8 -4.84 -2.83 -3.39
N ALA A 9 -4.06 -3.50 -4.26
CA ALA A 9 -2.66 -3.80 -3.98
C ALA A 9 -1.79 -2.53 -3.96
N THR A 10 -1.95 -1.63 -4.93
CA THR A 10 -1.23 -0.35 -4.98
C THR A 10 -1.57 0.53 -3.78
N ARG A 11 -2.86 0.64 -3.43
CA ARG A 11 -3.28 1.39 -2.22
C ARG A 11 -2.70 0.79 -0.95
N SER A 12 -2.64 -0.53 -0.84
CA SER A 12 -2.01 -1.21 0.30
C SER A 12 -0.52 -0.93 0.40
N LEU A 13 0.20 -0.91 -0.72
CA LEU A 13 1.62 -0.61 -0.76
C LEU A 13 1.90 0.82 -0.27
N ILE A 14 1.18 1.80 -0.83
CA ILE A 14 1.35 3.22 -0.49
C ILE A 14 1.03 3.46 0.99
N ALA A 15 -0.08 2.92 1.49
CA ALA A 15 -0.46 3.06 2.89
C ALA A 15 0.58 2.46 3.84
N LYS A 16 1.12 1.27 3.53
CA LYS A 16 2.18 0.63 4.33
C LYS A 16 3.47 1.44 4.33
N GLU A 17 3.84 2.02 3.19
CA GLU A 17 5.05 2.83 3.06
C GLU A 17 4.95 4.13 3.88
N LEU A 18 3.82 4.84 3.79
CA LEU A 18 3.56 6.07 4.55
C LEU A 18 3.60 5.82 6.06
N VAL A 19 2.97 4.74 6.55
CA VAL A 19 3.00 4.40 7.98
C VAL A 19 4.40 3.98 8.42
N LYS A 20 5.07 3.08 7.69
CA LYS A 20 6.32 2.45 8.15
C LYS A 20 7.56 3.31 7.94
N ARG A 21 7.65 4.04 6.82
CA ARG A 21 8.85 4.82 6.48
C ARG A 21 8.72 6.29 6.80
N TYR A 22 7.53 6.84 6.66
CA TYR A 22 7.27 8.25 6.90
C TYR A 22 6.62 8.52 8.26
N ASN A 23 6.32 7.47 9.04
CA ASN A 23 5.76 7.54 10.39
C ASN A 23 4.40 8.28 10.45
N PHE A 24 3.61 8.20 9.38
CA PHE A 24 2.27 8.75 9.33
C PHE A 24 1.33 7.92 10.20
N SER A 25 0.38 8.57 10.88
CA SER A 25 -0.72 7.85 11.50
C SER A 25 -1.68 7.32 10.43
N GLN A 26 -2.53 6.34 10.78
CA GLN A 26 -3.53 5.84 9.83
C GLN A 26 -4.56 6.93 9.45
N GLU A 27 -4.75 7.92 10.31
CA GLU A 27 -5.62 9.07 10.09
C GLU A 27 -5.00 10.04 9.08
N ASP A 28 -3.69 10.30 9.19
CA ASP A 28 -2.95 11.12 8.21
C ASP A 28 -2.98 10.47 6.83
N VAL A 29 -2.75 9.16 6.76
CA VAL A 29 -2.82 8.40 5.50
C VAL A 29 -4.23 8.43 4.90
N ALA A 30 -5.27 8.32 5.73
CA ALA A 30 -6.66 8.41 5.28
C ALA A 30 -6.97 9.78 4.66
N SER A 31 -6.49 10.85 5.31
CA SER A 31 -6.62 12.23 4.82
C SER A 31 -5.88 12.42 3.49
N VAL A 32 -4.63 11.97 3.39
CA VAL A 32 -3.81 12.11 2.18
C VAL A 32 -4.36 11.31 0.99
N LEU A 33 -4.86 10.09 1.25
CA LEU A 33 -5.38 9.20 0.19
C LEU A 33 -6.86 9.46 -0.13
N GLY A 34 -7.54 10.31 0.64
CA GLY A 34 -8.97 10.60 0.47
C GLY A 34 -9.87 9.38 0.69
N ILE A 35 -9.51 8.51 1.64
CA ILE A 35 -10.25 7.28 1.98
C ILE A 35 -10.55 7.21 3.47
N THR A 36 -11.32 6.22 3.91
CA THR A 36 -11.62 6.04 5.33
C THR A 36 -10.41 5.49 6.10
N GLN A 37 -10.27 5.87 7.37
CA GLN A 37 -9.26 5.28 8.26
C GLN A 37 -9.46 3.76 8.41
N ALA A 38 -10.70 3.28 8.36
CA ALA A 38 -11.00 1.85 8.34
C ALA A 38 -10.39 1.13 7.11
N ALA A 39 -10.45 1.75 5.92
CA ALA A 39 -9.82 1.20 4.72
C ALA A 39 -8.29 1.18 4.85
N VAL A 40 -7.70 2.22 5.44
CA VAL A 40 -6.26 2.24 5.77
C VAL A 40 -5.89 1.14 6.76
N SER A 41 -6.69 0.94 7.81
CA SER A 41 -6.50 -0.15 8.77
C SER A 41 -6.54 -1.51 8.08
N MET A 42 -7.48 -1.72 7.15
CA MET A 42 -7.51 -2.95 6.33
C MET A 42 -6.27 -3.11 5.46
N TYR A 43 -5.70 -2.02 4.92
CA TYR A 43 -4.48 -2.07 4.12
C TYR A 43 -3.23 -2.36 4.95
N VAL A 44 -3.15 -1.77 6.14
CA VAL A 44 -2.00 -1.93 7.05
C VAL A 44 -2.05 -3.28 7.76
N ASN A 45 -3.22 -3.68 8.27
CA ASN A 45 -3.43 -4.87 9.11
C ASN A 45 -4.00 -6.09 8.36
N GLY A 46 -4.46 -5.93 7.12
CA GLY A 46 -5.08 -6.99 6.32
C GLY A 46 -4.09 -8.13 6.06
N ASN A 47 -4.35 -9.26 6.71
CA ASN A 47 -3.34 -10.30 6.89
C ASN A 47 -3.29 -11.38 5.79
N ARG A 48 -4.17 -11.36 4.79
CA ARG A 48 -4.22 -12.40 3.73
C ARG A 48 -4.62 -11.79 2.38
N GLY A 49 -3.78 -11.98 1.35
CA GLY A 49 -3.92 -11.42 0.01
C GLY A 49 -2.87 -10.35 -0.32
N SER A 50 -2.76 -9.29 0.49
CA SER A 50 -1.86 -8.17 0.15
C SER A 50 -0.37 -8.50 0.28
N ASN A 51 0.05 -9.41 1.17
CA ASN A 51 1.47 -9.71 1.33
C ASN A 51 2.02 -10.54 0.16
N ASP A 52 1.27 -11.50 -0.38
CA ASP A 52 1.72 -12.30 -1.52
C ASP A 52 1.73 -11.46 -2.81
N ILE A 53 0.70 -10.63 -3.03
CA ILE A 53 0.64 -9.72 -4.19
C ILE A 53 1.71 -8.62 -4.08
N ILE A 54 1.96 -8.05 -2.89
CA ILE A 54 3.04 -7.07 -2.69
C ILE A 54 4.41 -7.74 -2.88
N ARG A 55 4.58 -8.99 -2.46
CA ARG A 55 5.82 -9.73 -2.63
C ARG A 55 6.10 -10.02 -4.11
N GLU A 56 5.05 -10.30 -4.89
CA GLU A 56 5.12 -10.42 -6.35
C GLU A 56 5.45 -9.07 -7.02
N LEU A 57 4.84 -7.96 -6.57
CA LEU A 57 5.13 -6.61 -7.08
C LEU A 57 6.54 -6.11 -6.72
N ARG A 58 7.12 -6.57 -5.60
CA ARG A 58 8.49 -6.22 -5.17
C ARG A 58 9.59 -6.77 -6.08
N GLY A 59 9.27 -7.68 -7.01
CA GLY A 59 10.23 -8.22 -7.98
C GLY A 59 10.70 -7.24 -9.06
N ARG A 60 10.49 -5.93 -8.92
CA ARG A 60 10.93 -4.89 -9.88
C ARG A 60 11.53 -3.65 -9.19
N GLU A 61 12.38 -3.83 -8.18
CA GLU A 61 13.19 -2.73 -7.59
C GLU A 61 14.40 -2.32 -8.49
N ASP A 62 14.36 -2.64 -9.78
CA ASP A 62 15.45 -2.45 -10.75
C ASP A 62 15.46 -1.06 -11.42
N TYR A 63 14.47 -0.19 -11.17
CA TYR A 63 14.43 1.18 -11.73
C TYR A 63 15.29 2.19 -10.96
N ALA A 64 15.90 1.81 -9.85
CA ALA A 64 16.76 2.69 -9.04
C ALA A 64 18.26 2.59 -9.39
N SER A 65 18.65 1.78 -10.38
CA SER A 65 20.06 1.57 -10.75
C SER A 65 20.62 2.59 -11.77
N CYS A 66 19.92 3.68 -12.05
CA CYS A 66 20.53 4.80 -12.77
C CYS A 66 21.03 5.82 -11.75
N GLN A 67 22.15 5.50 -11.10
CA GLN A 67 23.10 6.45 -10.52
C GLN A 67 24.49 6.08 -11.02
#